data_AF-L1IM11-F1
#
_entry.id   AF-L1IM11-F1
#
_cell.length_a   1.000
_cell.length_b   1.000
_cell.length_c   1.000
_cell.angle_alpha   90.00
_cell.angle_beta   90.00
_cell.angle_gamma   90.00
#
_symmetry.space_group_name_H-M   'P 1'
#
loop_
_entity.id
_entity.type
_entity.pdbx_description
1 polymer ?
#
loop_
_entity_poly.entity_id
_entity_poly.type
_entity_poly.pdbx_seq_one_letter_code
_entity_poly.pdbx_strand_id
1 'polypeptide(L)'
;CEHGRVRSRCKGCGGSSICEHVLVRSGCKGCGGSSICEHGRVRSRCKECGGGSICEHGRRRSVCKECGGGSICEHGRVRSGCKGCGGGSIFEHGRRRSRCKGCGGSSICEHGRERSVCKECGGGSIFEHGRERSRCKGCGGSSICEHGRERSRCKGCGG
;
A
#
# COMPACT_ATOMS: atom_id res chain seq x y z
N CYS A 1 0.43 13.30 -27.07
CA CYS A 1 1.61 12.61 -27.64
C CYS A 1 1.20 11.19 -28.01
N GLU A 2 2.03 10.45 -28.73
CA GLU A 2 1.79 9.04 -29.11
C GLU A 2 1.45 8.13 -27.91
N HIS A 3 1.88 8.51 -26.69
CA HIS A 3 1.58 7.81 -25.44
C HIS A 3 0.20 8.12 -24.83
N GLY A 4 -0.69 8.82 -25.53
CA GLY A 4 -2.02 9.20 -25.01
C GLY A 4 -2.00 10.16 -23.82
N ARG A 5 -0.86 10.81 -23.54
CA ARG A 5 -0.68 11.76 -22.42
C ARG A 5 -0.45 13.18 -22.93
N VAL A 6 -0.76 14.16 -22.08
CA VAL A 6 -0.37 15.56 -22.27
C VAL A 6 1.16 15.62 -22.39
N ARG A 7 1.67 16.20 -23.48
CA ARG A 7 3.10 16.15 -23.85
C ARG A 7 4.01 16.67 -22.74
N SER A 8 3.64 17.77 -22.08
CA SER A 8 4.39 18.35 -20.95
C SER A 8 4.50 17.42 -19.72
N ARG A 9 3.57 16.48 -19.56
CA ARG A 9 3.54 15.51 -18.44
C ARG A 9 3.94 14.09 -18.86
N CYS A 10 4.38 13.91 -20.10
CA CYS A 10 4.74 12.59 -20.61
C CYS A 10 6.19 12.25 -20.26
N LYS A 11 6.39 11.16 -19.51
CA LYS A 11 7.72 10.64 -19.18
C LYS A 11 8.48 10.17 -20.43
N GLY A 12 7.81 9.42 -21.32
CA GLY A 12 8.42 8.88 -22.53
C GLY A 12 8.84 9.95 -23.55
N CYS A 13 8.25 11.15 -23.49
CA CYS A 13 8.62 12.27 -24.36
C CYS A 13 9.53 13.31 -23.67
N GLY A 14 10.04 13.03 -22.46
CA GLY A 14 10.84 14.00 -21.70
C GLY A 14 10.09 15.31 -21.42
N GLY A 15 8.79 15.24 -21.13
CA GLY A 15 7.93 16.42 -20.98
C GLY A 15 8.46 17.43 -19.96
N SER A 16 8.29 18.72 -20.23
CA SER A 16 8.83 19.84 -19.42
C SER A 16 8.43 19.83 -17.94
N SER A 17 7.33 19.16 -17.58
CA SER A 17 6.87 19.01 -16.20
C SER A 17 7.50 17.81 -15.48
N ILE A 18 8.37 17.05 -16.13
CA ILE A 18 9.07 15.89 -15.56
C ILE A 18 10.43 16.37 -15.02
N CYS A 19 10.80 15.92 -13.82
CA CYS A 19 12.13 16.17 -13.24
C CYS A 19 13.13 15.06 -13.61
N GLU A 20 14.40 15.23 -13.23
CA GLU A 20 15.43 14.20 -13.36
C GLU A 20 15.06 12.87 -12.69
N HIS A 21 14.22 12.90 -11.65
CA HIS A 21 13.68 11.70 -10.99
C HIS A 21 12.56 10.99 -11.76
N VAL A 22 12.25 11.43 -12.99
CA VAL A 22 11.19 10.86 -13.83
C VAL A 22 9.82 10.93 -13.14
N LEU A 23 9.61 11.94 -12.30
CA LEU A 23 8.36 12.26 -11.62
C LEU A 23 7.85 13.61 -12.09
N VAL A 24 6.56 13.87 -11.89
CA VAL A 24 6.02 15.23 -12.12
C VAL A 24 6.66 16.17 -11.10
N ARG A 25 7.32 17.24 -11.56
CA ARG A 25 8.09 18.21 -10.76
C ARG A 25 7.33 18.69 -9.53
N SER A 26 6.06 19.07 -9.69
CA SER A 26 5.22 19.56 -8.59
C SER A 26 5.02 18.57 -7.45
N GLY A 27 5.10 17.25 -7.71
CA GLY A 27 4.93 16.19 -6.71
C GLY A 27 6.24 15.50 -6.31
N CYS A 28 7.38 15.91 -6.86
CA CYS A 28 8.65 15.29 -6.55
C CYS A 28 9.19 15.78 -5.21
N LYS A 29 9.42 14.88 -4.26
CA LYS A 29 10.03 15.24 -2.96
C LYS A 29 11.48 15.68 -3.11
N GLY A 30 12.25 14.97 -3.94
CA GLY A 30 13.67 15.28 -4.16
C GLY A 30 13.90 16.67 -4.77
N CYS A 31 12.94 17.18 -5.54
CA CYS A 31 13.02 18.51 -6.13
C CYS A 31 12.27 19.59 -5.32
N GLY A 32 11.77 19.28 -4.12
CA GLY A 32 10.98 20.24 -3.33
C GLY A 32 9.70 20.71 -4.02
N GLY A 33 9.05 19.83 -4.78
CA GLY A 33 7.91 20.17 -5.64
C GLY A 33 6.83 20.96 -4.89
N SER A 34 6.18 21.90 -5.59
CA SER A 34 5.20 22.84 -5.00
C SER A 34 4.04 22.19 -4.25
N SER A 35 3.73 20.92 -4.54
CA SER A 35 2.69 20.15 -3.86
C SER A 35 3.18 19.46 -2.58
N ILE A 36 4.47 19.53 -2.25
CA ILE A 36 5.09 18.93 -1.07
C ILE A 36 5.35 20.03 -0.04
N CYS A 37 5.05 19.77 1.24
CA CYS A 37 5.40 20.66 2.35
C CYS A 37 6.78 20.32 2.92
N GLU A 38 7.28 21.18 3.78
CA GLU A 38 8.53 20.97 4.55
C GLU A 38 8.56 19.62 5.31
N HIS A 39 7.40 19.11 5.74
CA HIS A 39 7.26 17.80 6.38
C HIS A 39 7.40 16.61 5.40
N GLY A 40 7.72 16.85 4.13
CA GLY A 40 7.85 15.83 3.10
C GLY A 40 6.53 15.13 2.74
N ARG A 41 5.39 15.75 3.07
CA ARG A 41 4.03 15.25 2.78
C ARG A 41 3.36 16.10 1.71
N VAL A 42 2.34 15.56 1.05
CA VAL A 42 1.53 16.37 0.11
C VAL A 42 0.84 17.48 0.91
N ARG A 43 1.06 18.75 0.55
CA ARG A 43 0.58 19.97 1.25
C ARG A 43 -0.90 19.87 1.60
N SER A 44 -1.75 19.55 0.62
CA SER A 44 -3.20 19.43 0.81
C SER A 44 -3.61 18.35 1.81
N ARG A 45 -2.75 17.37 2.09
CA ARG A 45 -2.99 16.25 3.01
C ARG A 45 -2.19 16.36 4.31
N CYS A 46 -1.38 17.40 4.49
CA CYS A 46 -0.57 17.55 5.69
C CYS A 46 -1.42 18.19 6.80
N LYS A 47 -1.56 17.50 7.93
CA LYS A 47 -2.28 18.01 9.11
C LYS A 47 -1.56 19.20 9.73
N GLU A 48 -0.23 19.14 9.83
CA GLU A 48 0.60 20.20 10.42
C GLU A 48 0.53 21.50 9.61
N CYS A 49 0.36 21.41 8.29
CA CYS A 49 0.22 22.58 7.42
C CYS A 49 -1.25 23.04 7.25
N GLY A 50 -2.20 22.46 8.00
CA GLY A 50 -3.64 22.77 7.82
C GLY A 50 -4.16 22.45 6.41
N GLY A 51 -3.56 21.47 5.74
CA GLY A 51 -3.83 21.17 4.33
C GLY A 51 -5.31 21.05 4.03
N GLY A 52 -5.78 21.66 2.93
CA GLY A 52 -7.21 21.81 2.65
C GLY A 52 -8.04 20.51 2.55
N SER A 53 -7.41 19.34 2.47
CA SER A 53 -8.10 18.04 2.58
C SER A 53 -8.35 17.60 4.02
N ILE A 54 -7.88 18.33 5.03
CA ILE A 54 -8.08 18.07 6.46
C ILE A 54 -9.24 18.96 6.95
N CYS A 55 -10.16 18.38 7.74
CA CYS A 55 -11.23 19.11 8.41
C CYS A 55 -10.78 19.61 9.79
N GLU A 56 -11.60 20.43 10.42
CA GLU A 56 -11.41 20.90 11.81
C GLU A 56 -11.24 19.74 12.82
N HIS A 57 -11.89 18.60 12.58
CA HIS A 57 -11.74 17.37 13.37
C HIS A 57 -10.36 16.69 13.20
N GLY A 58 -9.44 17.28 12.44
CA GLY A 58 -8.10 16.75 12.19
C GLY A 58 -8.06 15.47 11.34
N ARG A 59 -9.18 15.11 10.69
CA ARG A 59 -9.32 13.96 9.78
C ARG A 59 -9.34 14.44 8.34
N ARG A 60 -9.11 13.54 7.37
CA ARG A 60 -9.33 13.89 5.96
C ARG A 60 -10.83 14.12 5.73
N ARG A 61 -11.20 15.25 5.13
CA ARG A 61 -12.59 15.66 4.83
C ARG A 61 -13.38 14.53 4.16
N SER A 62 -12.77 13.85 3.18
CA SER A 62 -13.44 12.77 2.44
C SER A 62 -13.88 11.59 3.31
N VAL A 63 -13.21 11.33 4.44
CA VAL A 63 -13.51 10.21 5.36
C VAL A 63 -14.00 10.71 6.73
N CYS A 64 -14.23 12.00 6.89
CA CYS A 64 -14.73 12.53 8.15
C CYS A 64 -16.24 12.32 8.22
N LYS A 65 -16.70 11.52 9.18
CA LYS A 65 -18.14 11.28 9.39
C LYS A 65 -18.88 12.55 9.79
N GLU A 66 -18.28 13.34 10.69
CA GLU A 66 -18.83 14.60 11.20
C GLU A 66 -18.99 15.65 10.10
N CYS A 67 -18.15 15.59 9.06
CA CYS A 67 -18.26 16.49 7.89
C CYS A 67 -19.09 15.88 6.74
N GLY A 68 -19.75 14.73 6.93
CA GLY A 68 -20.47 14.04 5.84
C GLY A 68 -19.58 13.65 4.67
N GLY A 69 -18.30 13.33 4.93
CA GLY A 69 -17.30 13.11 3.89
C GLY A 69 -17.75 12.11 2.82
N GLY A 70 -17.62 12.45 1.54
CA GLY A 70 -18.18 11.66 0.44
C GLY A 70 -17.66 10.22 0.28
N SER A 71 -16.60 9.83 1.02
CA SER A 71 -16.18 8.43 1.12
C SER A 71 -16.91 7.66 2.22
N ILE A 72 -17.80 8.29 2.99
CA ILE A 72 -18.67 7.65 3.99
C ILE A 72 -19.97 7.22 3.30
N CYS A 73 -20.44 6.02 3.60
CA CYS A 73 -21.75 5.54 3.17
C CYS A 73 -22.83 5.83 4.21
N GLU A 74 -24.08 5.58 3.84
CA GLU A 74 -25.25 5.68 4.73
C GLU A 74 -25.08 4.90 6.04
N HIS A 75 -24.33 3.80 6.04
CA HIS A 75 -24.00 3.01 7.22
C HIS A 75 -22.95 3.66 8.15
N GLY A 76 -22.52 4.89 7.86
CA GLY A 76 -21.49 5.59 8.64
C GLY A 76 -20.10 4.95 8.56
N ARG A 77 -19.83 4.13 7.53
CA ARG A 77 -18.53 3.47 7.31
C ARG A 77 -17.87 4.02 6.04
N VAL A 78 -16.55 3.89 5.92
CA VAL A 78 -15.87 4.20 4.65
C VAL A 78 -16.37 3.24 3.58
N ARG A 79 -16.92 3.76 2.47
CA ARG A 79 -17.55 3.02 1.35
C ARG A 79 -16.70 1.84 0.90
N SER A 80 -15.38 2.03 0.74
CA SER A 80 -14.47 0.97 0.29
C SER A 80 -14.38 -0.24 1.24
N GLY A 81 -14.69 -0.06 2.52
CA GLY A 81 -14.73 -1.12 3.53
C GLY A 81 -16.13 -1.44 4.04
N CYS A 82 -17.19 -0.85 3.45
CA CYS A 82 -18.55 -1.14 3.87
C CYS A 82 -19.09 -2.37 3.15
N LYS A 83 -19.37 -3.43 3.93
CA LYS A 83 -19.98 -4.68 3.45
C LYS A 83 -21.34 -4.45 2.77
N GLY A 84 -22.20 -3.62 3.38
CA GLY A 84 -23.55 -3.33 2.87
C GLY A 84 -23.58 -2.50 1.58
N CYS A 85 -22.49 -1.82 1.24
CA CYS A 85 -22.40 -1.01 0.02
C CYS A 85 -21.58 -1.69 -1.10
N GLY A 86 -21.25 -2.97 -0.95
CA GLY A 86 -20.42 -3.69 -1.93
C GLY A 86 -19.00 -3.14 -2.08
N GLY A 87 -18.48 -2.47 -1.03
CA GLY A 87 -17.15 -1.85 -1.07
C GLY A 87 -16.09 -2.85 -1.51
N GLY A 88 -15.39 -2.56 -2.62
CA GLY A 88 -14.52 -3.49 -3.37
C GLY A 88 -13.36 -4.17 -2.62
N SER A 89 -13.25 -3.98 -1.30
CA SER A 89 -12.34 -4.65 -0.39
C SER A 89 -12.94 -5.89 0.29
N ILE A 90 -14.27 -6.10 0.26
CA ILE A 90 -14.97 -7.14 1.03
C ILE A 90 -16.14 -7.68 0.18
N PHE A 91 -16.15 -8.98 -0.13
CA PHE A 91 -17.37 -9.67 -0.58
C PHE A 91 -17.98 -10.49 0.56
N GLU A 92 -19.22 -10.95 0.36
CA GLU A 92 -20.26 -11.41 1.31
C GLU A 92 -19.87 -12.18 2.57
N HIS A 93 -18.70 -12.82 2.63
CA HIS A 93 -18.23 -13.54 3.82
C HIS A 93 -17.46 -12.69 4.84
N GLY A 94 -17.39 -11.36 4.67
CA GLY A 94 -16.71 -10.48 5.63
C GLY A 94 -15.19 -10.63 5.65
N ARG A 95 -14.59 -11.28 4.65
CA ARG A 95 -13.13 -11.43 4.48
C ARG A 95 -12.58 -10.43 3.46
N ARG A 96 -11.36 -9.92 3.71
CA ARG A 96 -10.63 -9.02 2.82
C ARG A 96 -10.36 -9.72 1.47
N ARG A 97 -10.72 -9.07 0.35
CA ARG A 97 -10.70 -9.62 -1.03
C ARG A 97 -9.40 -10.35 -1.42
N SER A 98 -8.25 -9.88 -0.96
CA SER A 98 -6.95 -10.52 -1.25
C SER A 98 -6.80 -11.93 -0.66
N ARG A 99 -7.49 -12.25 0.43
CA ARG A 99 -7.32 -13.51 1.19
C ARG A 99 -8.53 -14.45 1.10
N CYS A 100 -9.48 -14.21 0.19
CA CYS A 100 -10.67 -15.05 0.08
C CYS A 100 -10.43 -16.27 -0.81
N LYS A 101 -10.43 -17.46 -0.20
CA LYS A 101 -10.19 -18.76 -0.87
C LYS A 101 -11.33 -19.15 -1.82
N GLY A 102 -12.57 -18.72 -1.54
CA GLY A 102 -13.75 -19.06 -2.35
C GLY A 102 -13.96 -18.20 -3.60
N CYS A 103 -13.23 -17.09 -3.76
CA CYS A 103 -13.43 -16.17 -4.89
C CYS A 103 -12.17 -16.02 -5.78
N GLY A 104 -11.15 -16.88 -5.59
CA GLY A 104 -9.89 -16.75 -6.33
C GLY A 104 -9.18 -15.42 -6.09
N GLY A 105 -9.18 -14.91 -4.85
CA GLY A 105 -8.50 -13.65 -4.51
C GLY A 105 -7.07 -13.63 -5.05
N SER A 106 -6.59 -12.48 -5.55
CA SER A 106 -5.31 -12.38 -6.28
C SER A 106 -4.09 -12.90 -5.50
N SER A 107 -4.19 -13.02 -4.17
CA SER A 107 -3.14 -13.58 -3.33
C SER A 107 -3.25 -15.09 -3.14
N ILE A 108 -4.26 -15.79 -3.64
CA ILE A 108 -4.45 -17.24 -3.53
C ILE A 108 -4.27 -17.90 -4.91
N CYS A 109 -3.51 -18.99 -4.98
CA CYS A 109 -3.31 -19.77 -6.19
C CYS A 109 -4.41 -20.82 -6.38
N GLU A 110 -4.43 -21.48 -7.54
CA GLU A 110 -5.34 -22.60 -7.82
C GLU A 110 -5.25 -23.74 -6.79
N HIS A 111 -4.07 -23.95 -6.20
CA HIS A 111 -3.85 -24.90 -5.09
C HIS A 111 -4.48 -24.48 -3.74
N GLY A 112 -5.20 -23.35 -3.70
CA GLY A 112 -5.87 -22.86 -2.50
C GLY A 112 -4.94 -22.37 -1.38
N ARG A 113 -3.65 -22.15 -1.69
CA ARG A 113 -2.63 -21.57 -0.82
C ARG A 113 -2.36 -20.12 -1.21
N GLU A 114 -1.79 -19.31 -0.31
CA GLU A 114 -1.38 -17.95 -0.67
C GLU A 114 -0.20 -18.01 -1.68
N ARG A 115 -0.31 -17.36 -2.84
CA ARG A 115 0.67 -17.39 -3.95
C ARG A 115 2.08 -17.08 -3.50
N SER A 116 2.24 -16.16 -2.54
CA SER A 116 3.52 -15.77 -1.96
C SER A 116 4.27 -16.95 -1.31
N VAL A 117 3.52 -17.91 -0.76
CA VAL A 117 4.00 -19.09 -0.02
C VAL A 117 3.58 -20.41 -0.68
N CYS A 118 3.15 -20.38 -1.93
CA CYS A 118 2.82 -21.61 -2.64
C CYS A 118 4.09 -22.15 -3.31
N LYS A 119 4.58 -23.29 -2.81
CA LYS A 119 5.74 -24.00 -3.39
C LYS A 119 5.49 -24.39 -4.85
N GLU A 120 4.30 -24.88 -5.16
CA GLU A 120 3.89 -25.30 -6.51
C GLU A 120 3.78 -24.13 -7.50
N CYS A 121 3.58 -22.91 -7.01
CA CYS A 121 3.54 -21.71 -7.85
C CYS A 121 4.85 -20.89 -7.83
N GLY A 122 5.93 -21.42 -7.22
CA GLY A 122 7.19 -20.69 -7.11
C GLY A 122 7.10 -19.39 -6.30
N GLY A 123 6.23 -19.36 -5.28
CA GLY A 123 5.96 -18.17 -4.49
C GLY A 123 7.23 -17.49 -3.96
N GLY A 124 7.43 -16.21 -4.29
CA GLY A 124 8.66 -15.47 -4.01
C GLY A 124 9.03 -15.31 -2.52
N SER A 125 8.16 -15.75 -1.60
CA SER A 125 8.45 -15.82 -0.16
C SER A 125 9.00 -17.19 0.28
N ILE A 126 9.35 -18.09 -0.64
CA ILE A 126 9.91 -19.42 -0.35
C ILE A 126 11.23 -19.63 -1.12
N PHE A 127 12.21 -20.32 -0.51
CA PHE A 127 13.40 -20.83 -1.20
C PHE A 127 13.11 -22.17 -1.90
N GLU A 128 13.92 -22.57 -2.89
CA GLU A 128 13.69 -23.79 -3.69
C GLU A 128 13.49 -25.08 -2.88
N HIS A 129 14.09 -25.16 -1.68
CA HIS A 129 13.92 -26.28 -0.74
C HIS A 129 12.65 -26.18 0.14
N GLY A 130 11.71 -25.27 -0.18
CA GLY A 130 10.38 -25.19 0.41
C GLY A 130 10.26 -24.43 1.74
N ARG A 131 11.34 -23.81 2.25
CA ARG A 131 11.28 -23.00 3.48
C ARG A 131 10.97 -21.53 3.18
N GLU A 132 10.18 -20.90 4.04
CA GLU A 132 9.86 -19.46 3.96
C GLU A 132 11.17 -18.64 4.01
N ARG A 133 11.35 -17.75 3.02
CA ARG A 133 12.56 -16.98 2.78
C ARG A 133 12.93 -16.09 3.96
N SER A 134 11.93 -15.53 4.63
CA SER A 134 12.08 -14.72 5.86
C SER A 134 12.63 -15.52 7.04
N ARG A 135 12.30 -16.82 7.15
CA ARG A 135 12.57 -17.65 8.33
C ARG A 135 13.62 -18.74 8.13
N CYS A 136 14.19 -18.87 6.93
CA CYS A 136 15.16 -19.92 6.67
C CYS A 136 16.52 -19.59 7.31
N LYS A 137 16.84 -20.30 8.40
CA LYS A 137 18.14 -20.20 9.09
C LYS A 137 19.33 -20.55 8.21
N GLY A 138 19.20 -21.55 7.34
CA GLY A 138 20.28 -22.00 6.45
C GLY A 138 20.59 -21.03 5.30
N CYS A 139 19.70 -20.08 5.02
CA CYS A 139 19.85 -19.12 3.92
C CYS A 139 19.84 -17.66 4.39
N GLY A 140 20.03 -17.41 5.69
CA GLY A 140 20.11 -16.06 6.26
C GLY A 140 18.82 -15.26 6.15
N GLY A 141 17.67 -15.90 6.34
CA GLY A 141 16.36 -15.23 6.26
C GLY A 141 16.26 -13.98 7.14
N SER A 142 15.61 -12.94 6.64
CA SER A 142 15.56 -11.60 7.27
C SER A 142 14.95 -11.57 8.68
N SER A 143 14.14 -12.57 9.03
CA SER A 143 13.56 -12.74 10.38
C SER A 143 14.48 -13.48 11.34
N ILE A 144 15.65 -13.97 10.90
CA ILE A 144 16.64 -14.64 11.75
C ILE A 144 17.69 -13.60 12.19
N CYS A 145 18.02 -13.59 13.48
CA CYS A 145 19.10 -12.78 14.03
C CYS A 145 20.45 -13.49 13.87
N GLU A 146 21.55 -12.79 14.14
CA GLU A 146 22.90 -13.37 14.14
C GLU A 146 23.04 -14.56 15.11
N HIS A 147 22.23 -14.62 16.17
CA HIS A 147 22.16 -15.75 17.09
C HIS A 147 21.44 -16.98 16.51
N GLY A 148 21.02 -16.95 15.24
CA GLY A 148 20.35 -18.07 14.57
C GLY A 148 18.97 -18.38 15.13
N ARG A 149 18.30 -17.40 15.76
CA ARG A 149 16.93 -17.46 16.29
C ARG A 149 16.04 -16.46 15.57
N GLU A 150 14.72 -16.63 15.62
CA GLU A 150 13.79 -15.62 15.08
C GLU A 150 13.94 -14.33 15.90
N ARG A 151 14.18 -13.19 15.23
CA ARG A 151 14.42 -11.88 15.85
C ARG A 151 13.34 -11.51 16.85
N SER A 152 12.09 -11.78 16.52
CA SER A 152 10.92 -11.51 17.38
C SER A 152 10.86 -12.35 18.66
N ARG A 153 11.66 -13.42 18.77
CA ARG A 153 11.71 -14.33 19.92
C ARG A 153 13.10 -14.39 20.56
N CYS A 154 14.03 -13.58 20.08
CA CYS A 154 15.40 -13.59 20.55
C CYS A 154 15.55 -12.60 21.71
N LYS A 155 15.66 -13.12 22.94
CA LYS A 155 15.90 -12.31 24.14
C LYS A 155 17.13 -11.39 24.02
N GLY A 156 18.19 -11.85 23.32
CA GLY A 156 19.39 -11.03 23.05
C GLY A 156 19.20 -9.93 22.00
N CYS A 157 18.06 -9.90 21.30
CA CYS A 157 17.70 -8.86 20.33
C CYS A 157 16.47 -8.05 20.77
N GLY A 158 16.09 -8.12 22.06
CA GLY A 158 15.01 -7.33 22.65
C GLY A 158 13.59 -7.87 22.44
N GLY A 159 13.44 -9.19 22.24
CA GLY A 159 12.14 -9.88 22.22
C GLY A 159 11.73 -10.45 23.57
#